data_AF-A0A967WLU0-F1
#
_entry.id   AF-A0A967WLU0-F1
#
_cell.length_a   1.000
_cell.length_b   1.000
_cell.length_c   1.000
_cell.angle_alpha   90.00
_cell.angle_beta   90.00
_cell.angle_gamma   90.00
#
_symmetry.space_group_name_H-M   'P 1'
#
loop_
_entity.id
_entity.type
_entity.pdbx_description
1 polymer ?
#
loop_
_entity_poly.entity_id
_entity_poly.type
_entity_poly.pdbx_seq_one_letter_code
_entity_poly.pdbx_strand_id
1 'polypeptide(L)' 'MNLEHVSSGPDLPDEVNVIIEIPAHSDPVKYEVDKDTGAMFVDRF' A
#
# COMPACT_ATOMS: atom_id res chain seq x y z
N MET A 1 7.75 -9.08 -0.53
CA MET A 1 8.06 -7.81 -1.23
C MET A 1 8.82 -6.95 -0.23
N ASN A 2 9.95 -6.33 -0.60
CA ASN A 2 10.64 -5.41 0.30
C ASN A 2 10.15 -3.98 0.03
N LEU A 3 9.08 -3.58 0.71
CA LEU A 3 8.47 -2.25 0.58
C LEU A 3 9.39 -1.13 1.08
N GLU A 4 10.39 -1.45 1.90
CA GLU A 4 11.39 -0.47 2.38
C GLU A 4 12.24 0.10 1.24
N HIS A 5 12.31 -0.59 0.10
CA HIS A 5 13.06 -0.15 -1.07
C HIS A 5 12.25 0.81 -1.97
N VAL A 6 10.97 1.05 -1.67
CA VAL A 6 10.13 1.98 -2.42
C VAL A 6 10.32 3.38 -1.83
N SER A 7 10.93 4.29 -2.60
CA SER A 7 11.03 5.69 -2.20
C SER A 7 9.65 6.36 -2.21
N SER A 8 9.48 7.45 -1.47
CA SER A 8 8.19 8.18 -1.42
C SER A 8 7.80 8.83 -2.75
N GLY A 9 8.72 8.96 -3.70
CA GLY A 9 8.51 9.57 -5.00
C GLY A 9 9.82 10.05 -5.61
N PRO A 10 9.87 10.29 -6.93
CA PRO A 10 11.03 10.88 -7.60
C PRO A 10 11.13 12.40 -7.43
N ASP A 11 10.01 13.11 -7.20
CA ASP A 11 9.96 14.59 -7.11
C ASP A 11 8.85 15.05 -6.15
N LEU A 12 9.14 15.17 -4.86
CA LEU A 12 8.14 15.52 -3.85
C LEU A 12 7.94 17.05 -3.75
N PRO A 13 6.69 17.57 -3.70
CA PRO A 13 5.42 16.84 -3.55
C PRO A 13 4.66 16.54 -4.86
N ASP A 14 5.23 16.87 -6.01
CA ASP A 14 4.53 16.84 -7.31
C ASP A 14 4.34 15.42 -7.87
N GLU A 15 5.28 14.51 -7.60
CA GLU A 15 5.26 13.09 -7.99
C GLU A 15 5.53 12.17 -6.78
N VAL A 16 4.57 11.30 -6.45
CA VAL A 16 4.62 10.38 -5.29
C VAL A 16 4.29 8.94 -5.66
N ASN A 17 4.96 8.00 -4.98
CA ASN A 17 4.65 6.57 -5.08
C ASN A 17 3.57 6.20 -4.05
N VAL A 18 2.57 5.42 -4.46
CA VAL A 18 1.46 4.97 -3.60
C VAL A 18 1.36 3.45 -3.62
N ILE A 19 1.24 2.85 -2.44
CA ILE A 19 0.96 1.43 -2.28
C ILE A 19 -0.56 1.25 -2.30
N ILE A 20 -1.05 0.47 -3.26
CA ILE A 20 -2.49 0.25 -3.43
C ILE A 20 -2.92 -0.90 -2.52
N GLU A 21 -3.73 -0.58 -1.51
CA GLU A 21 -4.29 -1.56 -0.58
C GLU A 21 -5.67 -2.08 -1.02
N ILE A 22 -6.44 -1.27 -1.75
CA ILE A 22 -7.79 -1.62 -2.22
C ILE A 22 -7.89 -1.27 -3.71
N PRO A 23 -8.02 -2.27 -4.61
CA PRO A 23 -8.26 -2.02 -6.02
C PRO A 23 -9.61 -1.32 -6.27
N ALA A 24 -9.70 -0.52 -7.33
CA ALA A 24 -10.98 0.05 -7.74
C ALA A 24 -11.98 -1.08 -8.06
N HIS A 25 -13.23 -0.93 -7.60
CA HIS A 25 -14.32 -1.89 -7.78
C HIS A 25 -14.10 -3.28 -7.16
N SER A 26 -13.21 -3.40 -6.17
CA SER A 26 -13.10 -4.64 -5.39
C SER A 26 -14.30 -4.81 -4.45
N ASP A 27 -14.52 -6.04 -4.01
CA ASP A 27 -15.36 -6.33 -2.85
C ASP A 27 -14.92 -5.45 -1.65
N PRO A 28 -15.84 -5.10 -0.72
CA PRO A 28 -15.58 -4.15 0.37
C PRO A 28 -14.65 -4.70 1.48
N VAL A 29 -13.63 -5.45 1.11
CA VAL A 29 -12.61 -5.97 2.02
C VAL A 29 -11.50 -4.96 2.14
N LYS A 30 -11.31 -4.42 3.35
CA LYS A 30 -10.20 -3.52 3.65
C LYS A 30 -8.95 -4.35 3.95
N TYR A 31 -7.93 -4.20 3.12
CA TYR A 31 -6.60 -4.72 3.37
C TYR A 31 -5.69 -3.63 3.93
N GLU A 32 -4.75 -4.01 4.79
CA GLU A 32 -3.68 -3.13 5.28
C GLU A 32 -2.34 -3.84 5.14
N VAL A 33 -1.29 -3.09 4.81
CA VAL A 33 0.08 -3.60 4.78
C VAL A 33 0.71 -3.50 6.16
N ASP A 34 1.11 -4.63 6.73
CA ASP A 34 1.95 -4.66 7.91
C ASP A 34 3.37 -4.23 7.53
N LYS A 35 3.85 -3.16 8.19
CA LYS A 35 5.13 -2.52 7.89
C LYS A 35 6.33 -3.34 8.33
N ASP A 36 6.18 -4.19 9.33
CA ASP A 36 7.28 -4.98 9.88
C ASP A 36 7.54 -6.24 9.03
N THR A 37 6.47 -6.80 8.45
CA THR A 37 6.54 -8.06 7.68
C THR A 37 6.38 -7.88 6.17
N GLY A 38 5.83 -6.75 5.73
CA GLY A 38 5.50 -6.46 4.33
C GLY A 38 4.36 -7.33 3.77
N ALA A 39 3.57 -7.96 4.63
CA ALA A 39 2.42 -8.79 4.26
C ALA A 39 1.11 -8.00 4.29
N MET A 40 0.13 -8.39 3.46
CA MET A 40 -1.22 -7.82 3.49
C MET A 40 -2.13 -8.60 4.44
N PHE A 41 -2.83 -7.87 5.31
CA PHE A 41 -3.81 -8.42 6.26
C PHE A 41 -5.20 -7.85 6.01
N VAL A 42 -6.23 -8.61 6.36
CA VAL A 42 -7.62 -8.13 6.33
C VAL A 42 -7.90 -7.36 7.62
N ASP A 43 -8.23 -6.08 7.50
CA ASP A 43 -8.68 -5.24 8.63
C ASP A 43 -10.17 -5.50 8.91
N ARG A 44 -11.02 -5.50 7.87
CA ARG A 44 -12.47 -5.75 7.99
C ARG A 44 -13.16 -6.03 6.64
N PHE A 45 -14.39 -6.56 6.72
CA PHE A 45 -15.35 -6.76 5.63
C PHE A 45 -16.38 -5.62 5.54
#